data_AF-A0A161T9D4-F1
#
_entry.id   AF-A0A161T9D4-F1
#
_cell.length_a   1.000
_cell.length_b   1.000
_cell.length_c   1.000
_cell.angle_alpha   90.00
_cell.angle_beta   90.00
_cell.angle_gamma   90.00
#
_symmetry.space_group_name_H-M   'P 1'
#
loop_
_entity.id
_entity.type
_entity.pdbx_description
1 polymer ?
#
loop_
_entity_poly.entity_id
_entity_poly.type
_entity_poly.pdbx_seq_one_letter_code
_entity_poly.pdbx_strand_id
1 'polypeptide(L)'
;MGRVQSIYKEQWQMFVKGYIKYMALYFVISVLSVICAYKSFISNPDLAKTFFDYIVEIFEKKGMTTSSLSWINDSILGTNIGAYETLRFGFGIFLNNLLVITLLVLSGFLAWAIFPLLYPLFTMVTNGILIGGALAYFKLNGHHPAELFVKGVLPHGVTEFLAIFIATSLGTYIGINILSWSFKIFKDLTKMNEYKEKLKVLSVKVFYTYVFVLLPLLAISAFIESVITPMLL
;
A
#
# COMPACT_ATOMS: atom_id res chain seq x y z
N MET A 1 7.06 13.16 -27.45
CA MET A 1 7.89 13.00 -26.23
C MET A 1 7.76 14.15 -25.22
N GLY A 2 7.75 15.44 -25.63
CA GLY A 2 7.76 16.57 -24.67
C GLY A 2 6.59 16.68 -23.68
N ARG A 3 5.36 16.30 -24.08
CA ARG A 3 4.17 16.43 -23.21
C ARG A 3 4.18 15.48 -22.00
N VAL A 4 4.64 14.24 -22.20
CA VAL A 4 4.73 13.23 -21.13
C VAL A 4 5.83 13.59 -20.13
N GLN A 5 6.97 14.08 -20.61
CA GLN A 5 8.06 14.56 -19.75
C GLN A 5 7.62 15.75 -18.88
N SER A 6 6.81 16.67 -19.42
CA SER A 6 6.21 17.77 -18.64
C SER A 6 5.34 17.25 -17.50
N ILE A 7 4.48 16.25 -17.77
CA ILE A 7 3.60 15.67 -16.75
C ILE A 7 4.42 15.08 -15.60
N TYR A 8 5.43 14.25 -15.88
CA TYR A 8 6.27 13.68 -14.82
C TYR A 8 7.03 14.73 -14.03
N LYS A 9 7.56 15.77 -14.70
CA LYS A 9 8.24 16.88 -14.02
C LYS A 9 7.29 17.63 -13.08
N GLU A 10 6.05 17.87 -13.50
CA GLU A 10 5.03 18.51 -12.66
C GLU A 10 4.64 17.63 -11.46
N GLN A 11 4.45 16.32 -11.67
CA GLN A 11 4.12 15.39 -10.57
C GLN A 11 5.29 15.30 -9.58
N TRP A 12 6.52 15.24 -10.07
CA TRP A 12 7.72 15.24 -9.24
C TRP A 12 7.84 16.51 -8.39
N GLN A 13 7.60 17.68 -8.99
CA GLN A 13 7.61 18.95 -8.25
C GLN A 13 6.51 18.99 -7.19
N MET A 14 5.31 18.49 -7.50
CA MET A 14 4.22 18.38 -6.53
C MET A 14 4.59 17.44 -5.37
N PHE A 15 5.25 16.31 -5.67
CA PHE A 15 5.73 15.37 -4.65
C PHE A 15 6.75 16.02 -3.71
N VAL A 16 7.85 16.53 -4.27
CA VAL A 16 8.97 17.07 -3.48
C VAL A 16 8.54 18.30 -2.66
N LYS A 17 7.71 19.19 -3.22
CA LYS A 17 7.28 20.41 -2.51
C LYS A 17 6.04 20.20 -1.63
N GLY A 18 5.19 19.24 -1.98
CA GLY A 18 3.88 19.07 -1.36
C GLY A 18 3.88 18.02 -0.26
N TYR A 19 4.25 16.78 -0.60
CA TYR A 19 3.85 15.61 0.18
C TYR A 19 4.96 14.60 0.52
N ILE A 20 6.21 14.84 0.12
CA ILE A 20 7.37 14.02 0.53
C ILE A 20 7.53 13.93 2.07
N LYS A 21 7.20 14.99 2.80
CA LYS A 21 7.26 15.00 4.27
C LYS A 21 6.27 14.03 4.91
N TYR A 22 5.09 13.87 4.31
CA TYR A 22 4.10 12.89 4.77
C TYR A 22 4.55 11.49 4.41
N MET A 23 5.16 11.30 3.24
CA MET A 23 5.76 10.02 2.86
C MET A 23 6.82 9.59 3.89
N ALA A 24 7.74 10.48 4.26
CA ALA A 24 8.76 10.21 5.28
C ALA A 24 8.15 9.87 6.65
N LEU A 25 7.11 10.60 7.07
CA LEU A 25 6.38 10.31 8.30
C LEU A 25 5.78 8.90 8.29
N TYR A 26 5.05 8.55 7.22
CA TYR A 26 4.38 7.25 7.10
C TYR A 26 5.38 6.10 6.93
N PHE A 27 6.53 6.34 6.31
CA PHE A 27 7.63 5.39 6.27
C PHE A 27 8.13 5.05 7.69
N VAL A 28 8.40 6.08 8.50
CA VAL A 28 8.84 5.87 9.90
C VAL A 28 7.78 5.12 10.70
N ILE A 29 6.49 5.49 10.57
CA ILE A 29 5.38 4.81 11.24
C ILE A 29 5.31 3.34 10.84
N SER A 30 5.45 3.03 9.54
CA SER A 30 5.42 1.67 9.03
C SER A 30 6.57 0.83 9.60
N VAL A 31 7.80 1.35 9.60
CA VAL A 31 8.98 0.67 10.18
C VAL A 31 8.78 0.40 11.67
N LEU A 32 8.33 1.40 12.43
CA LEU A 32 8.05 1.23 13.86
C LEU A 32 6.96 0.20 14.11
N SER A 33 5.91 0.20 13.30
CA SER A 33 4.82 -0.78 13.38
C SER A 33 5.31 -2.21 13.15
N VAL A 34 6.15 -2.45 12.14
CA VAL A 34 6.76 -3.77 11.89
C VAL A 34 7.59 -4.24 13.09
N ILE A 35 8.47 -3.37 13.62
CA ILE A 35 9.34 -3.71 14.74
C ILE A 35 8.53 -4.03 15.99
N CYS A 36 7.53 -3.19 16.31
CA CYS A 36 6.65 -3.39 17.46
C CYS A 36 5.85 -4.69 17.32
N ALA A 37 5.22 -4.93 16.17
CA ALA A 37 4.45 -6.15 15.93
C ALA A 37 5.33 -7.39 16.05
N TYR A 38 6.48 -7.42 15.37
CA TYR A 38 7.41 -8.54 15.42
C TYR A 38 7.84 -8.87 16.86
N LYS A 39 8.24 -7.86 17.66
CA LYS A 39 8.62 -8.08 19.07
C LYS A 39 7.47 -8.61 19.92
N SER A 40 6.26 -8.08 19.73
CA SER A 40 5.06 -8.50 20.46
C SER A 40 4.69 -9.95 20.16
N PHE A 41 4.73 -10.35 18.89
CA PHE A 41 4.41 -11.72 18.47
C PHE A 41 5.49 -12.74 18.86
N ILE A 42 6.78 -12.39 18.79
CA ILE A 42 7.85 -13.27 19.28
C ILE A 42 7.72 -13.53 20.79
N SER A 43 7.28 -12.54 21.55
CA SER A 43 7.06 -12.69 22.99
C SER A 43 5.83 -13.53 23.34
N ASN A 44 4.92 -13.76 22.39
CA ASN A 44 3.64 -14.45 22.59
C ASN A 44 3.35 -15.44 21.45
N PRO A 45 3.93 -16.65 21.47
CA PRO A 45 3.81 -17.61 20.37
C PRO A 45 2.38 -17.99 19.99
N ASP A 46 1.50 -18.16 20.99
CA ASP A 46 0.08 -18.49 20.75
C ASP A 46 -0.66 -17.38 20.00
N LEU A 47 -0.33 -16.12 20.31
CA LEU A 47 -0.88 -14.96 19.62
C LEU A 47 -0.40 -14.91 18.17
N ALA A 48 0.88 -15.23 17.92
CA ALA A 48 1.45 -15.28 16.58
C ALA A 48 0.77 -16.35 15.71
N LYS A 49 0.53 -17.54 16.29
CA LYS A 49 -0.18 -18.63 15.61
C LYS A 49 -1.63 -18.24 15.31
N THR A 50 -2.37 -17.75 16.30
CA THR A 50 -3.78 -17.37 16.15
C THR A 50 -3.95 -16.25 15.10
N PHE A 51 -3.04 -15.27 15.12
CA PHE A 51 -3.02 -14.21 14.12
C PHE A 51 -2.77 -14.77 12.72
N PHE A 52 -1.77 -15.65 12.56
CA PHE A 52 -1.47 -16.25 11.26
C PHE A 52 -2.63 -17.10 10.73
N ASP A 53 -3.26 -17.91 11.57
CA ASP A 53 -4.44 -18.71 11.22
C ASP A 53 -5.59 -17.80 10.73
N TYR A 54 -5.82 -16.66 11.40
CA TYR A 54 -6.81 -15.66 10.98
C TYR A 54 -6.47 -15.01 9.63
N ILE A 55 -5.18 -14.74 9.36
CA ILE A 55 -4.75 -14.22 8.06
C ILE A 55 -5.07 -15.24 6.97
N VAL A 56 -4.70 -16.51 7.14
CA VAL A 56 -5.01 -17.58 6.17
C VAL A 56 -6.51 -17.65 5.89
N GLU A 57 -7.34 -17.59 6.92
CA GLU A 57 -8.81 -17.59 6.78
C GLU A 57 -9.34 -16.41 5.94
N ILE A 58 -8.76 -15.20 6.09
CA ILE A 58 -9.14 -14.04 5.28
C ILE A 58 -8.78 -14.28 3.80
N PHE A 59 -7.60 -14.81 3.52
CA PHE A 59 -7.16 -15.07 2.15
C PHE A 59 -8.08 -16.11 1.48
N GLU A 60 -8.40 -17.19 2.18
CA GLU A 60 -9.36 -18.20 1.71
C GLU A 60 -10.73 -17.58 1.39
N LYS A 61 -11.27 -16.76 2.29
CA LYS A 61 -12.56 -16.06 2.09
C LYS A 61 -12.54 -15.10 0.91
N LYS A 62 -11.39 -14.49 0.61
CA LYS A 62 -11.22 -13.61 -0.55
C LYS A 62 -11.08 -14.37 -1.88
N GLY A 63 -11.19 -15.70 -1.87
CA GLY A 63 -10.97 -16.52 -3.06
C GLY A 63 -9.51 -16.56 -3.50
N MET A 64 -8.59 -16.11 -2.64
CA MET A 64 -7.15 -16.34 -2.72
C MET A 64 -6.92 -17.70 -2.02
N THR A 65 -7.38 -18.76 -2.68
CA THR A 65 -7.52 -20.12 -2.14
C THR A 65 -6.23 -20.72 -1.60
N THR A 66 -6.34 -21.80 -0.83
CA THR A 66 -5.23 -22.69 -0.46
C THR A 66 -4.51 -23.33 -1.65
N SER A 67 -5.10 -23.34 -2.85
CA SER A 67 -4.46 -23.66 -4.14
C SER A 67 -3.61 -22.50 -4.70
N SER A 68 -3.80 -21.29 -4.18
CA SER A 68 -2.93 -20.13 -4.40
C SER A 68 -2.05 -19.80 -3.20
N LEU A 69 -2.17 -20.54 -2.09
CA LEU A 69 -1.15 -20.75 -1.05
C LEU A 69 -0.49 -22.12 -1.20
N SER A 70 -0.93 -22.92 -2.19
CA SER A 70 -0.34 -24.23 -2.41
C SER A 70 1.07 -24.07 -2.91
N TRP A 71 1.52 -22.91 -3.40
CA TRP A 71 2.96 -22.65 -3.59
C TRP A 71 3.79 -22.79 -2.32
N ILE A 72 3.23 -22.68 -1.10
CA ILE A 72 3.95 -23.02 0.14
C ILE A 72 4.15 -24.56 0.23
N ASN A 73 3.23 -25.34 -0.33
CA ASN A 73 3.24 -26.82 -0.31
C ASN A 73 3.72 -27.45 -1.65
N ASP A 74 3.69 -26.71 -2.74
CA ASP A 74 3.90 -27.09 -4.15
C ASP A 74 5.25 -26.57 -4.67
N SER A 75 5.82 -25.51 -4.07
CA SER A 75 7.27 -25.24 -4.19
C SER A 75 8.10 -26.42 -3.65
N ILE A 76 7.54 -27.13 -2.66
CA ILE A 76 8.07 -28.37 -2.09
C ILE A 76 7.79 -29.58 -3.00
N LEU A 77 6.78 -29.53 -3.90
CA LEU A 77 6.33 -30.68 -4.71
C LEU A 77 6.51 -30.52 -6.25
N GLY A 78 6.99 -29.38 -6.76
CA GLY A 78 7.39 -29.23 -8.17
C GLY A 78 6.26 -29.27 -9.20
N THR A 79 5.03 -28.87 -8.85
CA THR A 79 3.90 -28.85 -9.77
C THR A 79 3.82 -27.54 -10.59
N ASN A 80 3.67 -27.66 -11.91
CA ASN A 80 3.44 -26.52 -12.81
C ASN A 80 2.06 -25.89 -12.54
N ILE A 81 2.01 -24.79 -11.81
CA ILE A 81 0.83 -23.95 -11.70
C ILE A 81 0.50 -23.42 -13.11
N GLY A 82 -0.69 -23.73 -13.63
CA GLY A 82 -1.10 -23.28 -14.96
C GLY A 82 -1.08 -21.76 -15.09
N ALA A 83 -0.74 -21.25 -16.28
CA ALA A 83 -0.66 -19.80 -16.55
C ALA A 83 -1.94 -19.04 -16.15
N TYR A 84 -3.11 -19.68 -16.28
CA TYR A 84 -4.39 -19.13 -15.87
C TYR A 84 -4.46 -18.85 -14.35
N GLU A 85 -4.02 -19.76 -13.49
CA GLU A 85 -4.06 -19.58 -12.04
C GLU A 85 -3.07 -18.52 -11.57
N THR A 86 -1.88 -18.47 -12.18
CA THR A 86 -0.88 -17.43 -11.92
C THR A 86 -1.42 -16.04 -12.25
N LEU A 87 -2.04 -15.88 -13.42
CA LEU A 87 -2.65 -14.61 -13.84
C LEU A 87 -3.85 -14.22 -12.95
N ARG A 88 -4.70 -15.19 -12.57
CA ARG A 88 -5.84 -14.96 -11.68
C ARG A 88 -5.38 -14.47 -10.31
N PHE A 89 -4.34 -15.09 -9.75
CA PHE A 89 -3.74 -14.67 -8.48
C PHE A 89 -3.15 -13.26 -8.56
N GLY A 90 -2.32 -12.98 -9.55
CA GLY A 90 -1.73 -11.66 -9.76
C GLY A 90 -2.79 -10.57 -9.96
N PHE A 91 -3.86 -10.86 -10.70
CA PHE A 91 -4.97 -9.93 -10.87
C PHE A 91 -5.72 -9.67 -9.56
N GLY A 92 -5.89 -10.69 -8.72
CA GLY A 92 -6.48 -10.56 -7.38
C GLY A 92 -5.67 -9.64 -6.47
N ILE A 93 -4.35 -9.81 -6.43
CA ILE A 93 -3.42 -8.93 -5.70
C ILE A 93 -3.52 -7.51 -6.23
N PHE A 94 -3.45 -7.34 -7.55
CA PHE A 94 -3.54 -6.03 -8.19
C PHE A 94 -4.83 -5.30 -7.79
N LEU A 95 -5.99 -5.95 -7.86
CA LEU A 95 -7.27 -5.35 -7.49
C LEU A 95 -7.35 -5.02 -6.00
N ASN A 96 -6.82 -5.87 -5.12
CA ASN A 96 -6.80 -5.60 -3.69
C ASN A 96 -5.95 -4.34 -3.39
N ASN A 97 -4.75 -4.26 -3.97
CA ASN A 97 -3.88 -3.10 -3.77
C ASN A 97 -4.41 -1.85 -4.47
N LEU A 98 -5.05 -2.00 -5.63
CA LEU A 98 -5.74 -0.93 -6.33
C LEU A 98 -6.84 -0.32 -5.45
N LEU A 99 -7.67 -1.16 -4.82
CA LEU A 99 -8.70 -0.71 -3.89
C LEU A 99 -8.07 0.08 -2.73
N VAL A 100 -7.00 -0.45 -2.12
CA VAL A 100 -6.31 0.22 -1.00
C VAL A 100 -5.79 1.59 -1.41
N ILE A 101 -5.02 1.70 -2.51
CA ILE A 101 -4.52 3.01 -2.95
C ILE A 101 -5.63 3.96 -3.37
N THR A 102 -6.74 3.45 -3.94
CA THR A 102 -7.92 4.24 -4.31
C THR A 102 -8.51 4.86 -3.06
N LEU A 103 -8.78 4.05 -2.04
CA LEU A 103 -9.36 4.50 -0.78
C LEU A 103 -8.43 5.48 -0.06
N LEU A 104 -7.12 5.26 -0.10
CA LEU A 104 -6.13 6.18 0.46
C LEU A 104 -6.20 7.56 -0.20
N VAL A 105 -6.21 7.62 -1.53
CA VAL A 105 -6.31 8.90 -2.27
C VAL A 105 -7.67 9.55 -2.05
N LEU A 106 -8.77 8.78 -2.16
CA LEU A 106 -10.13 9.30 -1.98
C LEU A 106 -10.41 9.78 -0.56
N SER A 107 -9.78 9.16 0.46
CA SER A 107 -9.89 9.62 1.85
C SER A 107 -9.45 11.07 2.03
N GLY A 108 -8.53 11.56 1.18
CA GLY A 108 -8.11 12.95 1.15
C GLY A 108 -9.21 13.92 0.74
N PHE A 109 -10.16 13.49 -0.10
CA PHE A 109 -11.29 14.34 -0.51
C PHE A 109 -12.41 14.40 0.54
N LEU A 110 -12.39 13.51 1.53
CA LEU A 110 -13.36 13.43 2.63
C LEU A 110 -12.90 14.26 3.85
N ALA A 111 -12.41 15.47 3.61
CA ALA A 111 -11.67 16.30 4.59
C ALA A 111 -12.46 16.81 5.81
N TRP A 112 -13.77 16.55 5.89
CA TRP A 112 -14.62 17.04 6.99
C TRP A 112 -14.54 16.20 8.27
N ALA A 113 -13.88 15.04 8.23
CA ALA A 113 -13.53 14.26 9.41
C ALA A 113 -12.00 14.16 9.51
N ILE A 114 -11.45 13.83 10.67
CA ILE A 114 -10.02 13.50 10.91
C ILE A 114 -9.47 12.37 9.99
N PHE A 115 -10.34 11.84 9.15
CA PHE A 115 -10.17 10.78 8.15
C PHE A 115 -8.92 10.86 7.27
N PRO A 116 -8.48 12.03 6.73
CA PRO A 116 -7.28 12.13 5.89
C PRO A 116 -5.95 11.84 6.61
N LEU A 117 -5.98 11.75 7.94
CA LEU A 117 -4.83 11.33 8.75
C LEU A 117 -5.06 9.94 9.35
N LEU A 118 -6.28 9.67 9.82
CA LEU A 118 -6.60 8.43 10.52
C LEU A 118 -6.59 7.20 9.59
N TYR A 119 -7.20 7.30 8.41
CA TYR A 119 -7.26 6.15 7.49
C TYR A 119 -5.85 5.80 6.95
N PRO A 120 -5.06 6.77 6.43
CA PRO A 120 -3.64 6.59 6.15
C PRO A 120 -2.83 5.96 7.29
N LEU A 121 -2.99 6.46 8.52
CA LEU A 121 -2.30 5.93 9.70
C LEU A 121 -2.67 4.48 9.98
N PHE A 122 -3.98 4.19 9.97
CA PHE A 122 -4.49 2.84 10.16
C PHE A 122 -3.91 1.88 9.13
N THR A 123 -3.95 2.22 7.84
CA THR A 123 -3.39 1.37 6.77
C THR A 123 -1.89 1.11 6.95
N MET A 124 -1.09 2.13 7.31
CA MET A 124 0.35 1.92 7.54
C MET A 124 0.63 0.99 8.71
N VAL A 125 -0.14 1.14 9.79
CA VAL A 125 0.01 0.31 11.00
C VAL A 125 -0.47 -1.12 10.74
N THR A 126 -1.60 -1.32 10.07
CA THR A 126 -2.08 -2.66 9.75
C THR A 126 -1.11 -3.41 8.83
N ASN A 127 -0.55 -2.74 7.82
CA ASN A 127 0.45 -3.36 6.94
C ASN A 127 1.72 -3.72 7.72
N GLY A 128 2.17 -2.85 8.64
CA GLY A 128 3.30 -3.15 9.51
C GLY A 128 3.04 -4.35 10.43
N ILE A 129 1.83 -4.46 10.98
CA ILE A 129 1.41 -5.59 11.81
C ILE A 129 1.39 -6.90 11.01
N LEU A 130 0.85 -6.88 9.78
CA LEU A 130 0.82 -8.07 8.90
C LEU A 130 2.23 -8.61 8.65
N ILE A 131 3.15 -7.73 8.23
CA ILE A 131 4.54 -8.12 7.94
C ILE A 131 5.25 -8.58 9.21
N GLY A 132 5.16 -7.80 10.30
CA GLY A 132 5.83 -8.14 11.56
C GLY A 132 5.32 -9.44 12.18
N GLY A 133 4.01 -9.69 12.10
CA GLY A 133 3.37 -10.92 12.55
C GLY A 133 3.76 -12.14 11.72
N ALA A 134 3.76 -12.01 10.38
CA ALA A 134 4.21 -13.09 9.50
C ALA A 134 5.68 -13.46 9.76
N LEU A 135 6.58 -12.47 9.84
CA LEU A 135 8.00 -12.70 10.15
C LEU A 135 8.19 -13.37 11.53
N ALA A 136 7.39 -12.99 12.52
CA ALA A 136 7.44 -13.59 13.85
C ALA A 136 6.96 -15.06 13.82
N TYR A 137 5.83 -15.32 13.16
CA TYR A 137 5.29 -16.68 13.00
C TYR A 137 6.31 -17.61 12.33
N PHE A 138 6.90 -17.21 11.21
CA PHE A 138 7.88 -18.04 10.53
C PHE A 138 9.16 -18.25 11.35
N LYS A 139 9.61 -17.26 12.11
CA LYS A 139 10.72 -17.42 13.05
C LYS A 139 10.44 -18.50 14.09
N LEU A 140 9.25 -18.47 14.68
CA LEU A 140 8.83 -19.43 15.71
C LEU A 140 8.72 -20.86 15.15
N ASN A 141 8.50 -21.00 13.85
CA ASN A 141 8.48 -22.28 13.14
C ASN A 141 9.86 -22.66 12.54
N GLY A 142 10.95 -22.02 12.97
CA GLY A 142 12.31 -22.41 12.63
C GLY A 142 12.87 -21.82 11.32
N HIS A 143 12.13 -20.95 10.64
CA HIS A 143 12.63 -20.27 9.43
C HIS A 143 13.43 -19.01 9.77
N HIS A 144 14.37 -18.63 8.91
CA HIS A 144 15.17 -17.41 9.07
C HIS A 144 14.39 -16.18 8.55
N PRO A 145 13.98 -15.22 9.39
CA PRO A 145 13.08 -14.14 8.97
C PRO A 145 13.66 -13.20 7.92
N ALA A 146 14.98 -12.96 7.97
CA ALA A 146 15.62 -12.09 6.99
C ALA A 146 15.61 -12.72 5.59
N GLU A 147 15.70 -14.04 5.50
CA GLU A 147 15.65 -14.74 4.22
C GLU A 147 14.25 -14.66 3.62
N LEU A 148 13.23 -14.92 4.43
CA LEU A 148 11.82 -14.77 4.02
C LEU A 148 11.47 -13.34 3.65
N PHE A 149 12.02 -12.35 4.34
CA PHE A 149 11.82 -10.95 3.95
C PHE A 149 12.45 -10.65 2.59
N VAL A 150 13.70 -11.08 2.36
CA VAL A 150 14.44 -10.80 1.12
C VAL A 150 13.85 -11.53 -0.09
N LYS A 151 13.43 -12.78 0.08
CA LYS A 151 12.88 -13.60 -1.02
C LYS A 151 11.37 -13.42 -1.19
N GLY A 152 10.65 -13.32 -0.07
CA GLY A 152 9.20 -13.29 -0.05
C GLY A 152 8.63 -11.88 -0.18
N VAL A 153 9.16 -10.89 0.54
CA VAL A 153 8.55 -9.55 0.62
C VAL A 153 9.24 -8.55 -0.31
N LEU A 154 10.57 -8.49 -0.26
CA LEU A 154 11.34 -7.43 -0.92
C LEU A 154 11.13 -7.33 -2.44
N PRO A 155 11.03 -8.42 -3.23
CA PRO A 155 10.96 -8.32 -4.68
C PRO A 155 9.77 -7.49 -5.17
N HIS A 156 8.58 -7.76 -4.64
CA HIS A 156 7.36 -7.04 -5.00
C HIS A 156 7.12 -5.83 -4.08
N GLY A 157 7.49 -5.96 -2.79
CA GLY A 157 7.26 -4.94 -1.76
C GLY A 157 7.93 -3.60 -2.07
N VAL A 158 9.05 -3.56 -2.79
CA VAL A 158 9.66 -2.27 -3.18
C VAL A 158 8.69 -1.43 -4.02
N THR A 159 8.06 -1.99 -5.04
CA THR A 159 7.13 -1.23 -5.89
C THR A 159 5.78 -1.03 -5.22
N GLU A 160 5.29 -2.03 -4.47
CA GLU A 160 4.05 -1.90 -3.70
C GLU A 160 4.14 -0.80 -2.64
N PHE A 161 5.15 -0.84 -1.77
CA PHE A 161 5.29 0.13 -0.69
C PHE A 161 5.53 1.52 -1.23
N LEU A 162 6.24 1.68 -2.35
CA LEU A 162 6.34 2.98 -3.02
C LEU A 162 4.97 3.49 -3.46
N ALA A 163 4.15 2.66 -4.11
CA ALA A 163 2.80 3.04 -4.52
C ALA A 163 1.91 3.41 -3.32
N ILE A 164 1.93 2.59 -2.28
CA ILE A 164 1.17 2.81 -1.05
C ILE A 164 1.63 4.10 -0.36
N PHE A 165 2.92 4.31 -0.15
CA PHE A 165 3.43 5.52 0.50
C PHE A 165 3.12 6.79 -0.30
N ILE A 166 3.21 6.76 -1.64
CA ILE A 166 2.79 7.88 -2.49
C ILE A 166 1.28 8.12 -2.36
N ALA A 167 0.45 7.08 -2.42
CA ALA A 167 -1.01 7.20 -2.29
C ALA A 167 -1.43 7.77 -0.93
N THR A 168 -0.85 7.25 0.15
CA THR A 168 -1.08 7.68 1.54
C THR A 168 -0.69 9.14 1.72
N SER A 169 0.52 9.52 1.29
CA SER A 169 1.01 10.90 1.41
C SER A 169 0.23 11.89 0.53
N LEU A 170 -0.17 11.47 -0.67
CA LEU A 170 -1.02 12.25 -1.56
C LEU A 170 -2.42 12.47 -0.97
N GLY A 171 -3.05 11.43 -0.43
CA GLY A 171 -4.34 11.52 0.27
C GLY A 171 -4.30 12.50 1.43
N THR A 172 -3.29 12.40 2.30
CA THR A 172 -3.08 13.34 3.40
C THR A 172 -2.85 14.78 2.90
N TYR A 173 -2.05 14.96 1.86
CA TYR A 173 -1.82 16.27 1.26
C TYR A 173 -3.09 16.91 0.71
N ILE A 174 -3.94 16.14 0.01
CA ILE A 174 -5.24 16.60 -0.47
C ILE A 174 -6.11 17.02 0.71
N GLY A 175 -6.23 16.16 1.73
CA GLY A 175 -7.09 16.43 2.89
C GLY A 175 -6.70 17.67 3.68
N ILE A 176 -5.41 17.87 3.92
CA ILE A 176 -4.91 19.06 4.62
C ILE A 176 -5.19 20.34 3.81
N ASN A 177 -5.00 20.29 2.48
CA ASN A 177 -5.29 21.45 1.63
C ASN A 177 -6.79 21.76 1.60
N ILE A 178 -7.64 20.76 1.39
CA ILE A 178 -9.10 20.95 1.37
C ILE A 178 -9.57 21.50 2.71
N LEU A 179 -9.13 20.92 3.85
CA LEU A 179 -9.47 21.41 5.18
C LEU A 179 -9.04 22.87 5.37
N SER A 180 -7.80 23.22 4.98
CA SER A 180 -7.30 24.59 5.05
C SER A 180 -8.13 25.56 4.20
N TRP A 181 -8.53 25.14 2.99
CA TRP A 181 -9.36 25.95 2.10
C TRP A 181 -10.77 26.11 2.65
N SER A 182 -11.38 25.05 3.18
CA SER A 182 -12.69 25.10 3.83
C SER A 182 -12.71 26.09 4.99
N PHE A 183 -11.70 26.10 5.86
CA PHE A 183 -11.59 27.09 6.94
C PHE A 183 -11.44 28.52 6.41
N LYS A 184 -10.71 28.73 5.31
CA LYS A 184 -10.53 30.06 4.71
C LYS A 184 -11.81 30.56 4.03
N ILE A 185 -12.56 29.68 3.37
CA ILE A 185 -13.89 29.99 2.81
C ILE A 185 -14.86 30.34 3.93
N PHE A 186 -14.85 29.59 5.03
CA PHE A 186 -15.70 29.87 6.19
C PHE A 186 -15.47 31.27 6.76
N LYS A 187 -14.22 31.75 6.75
CA LYS A 187 -13.87 33.11 7.19
C LYS A 187 -14.19 34.20 6.16
N ASP A 188 -14.21 33.85 4.87
CA ASP A 188 -14.35 34.80 3.77
C ASP A 188 -14.91 34.09 2.52
N LEU A 189 -16.24 34.22 2.34
CA LEU A 189 -16.97 33.55 1.27
C LEU A 189 -16.57 34.04 -0.13
N THR A 190 -15.98 35.24 -0.26
CA THR A 190 -15.54 35.77 -1.56
C THR A 190 -14.46 34.91 -2.22
N LYS A 191 -13.71 34.14 -1.41
CA LYS A 191 -12.64 33.24 -1.86
C LYS A 191 -13.13 31.90 -2.39
N MET A 192 -14.44 31.62 -2.37
CA MET A 192 -14.99 30.33 -2.79
C MET A 192 -14.59 29.96 -4.23
N ASN A 193 -14.65 30.90 -5.17
CA ASN A 193 -14.31 30.62 -6.57
C ASN A 193 -12.82 30.32 -6.77
N GLU A 194 -11.94 31.03 -6.04
CA GLU A 194 -10.50 30.80 -6.06
C GLU A 194 -10.15 29.37 -5.62
N TYR A 195 -10.71 28.91 -4.50
CA TYR A 195 -10.43 27.58 -3.97
C TYR A 195 -11.10 26.46 -4.77
N LYS A 196 -12.25 26.73 -5.43
CA LYS A 196 -12.84 25.80 -6.41
C LYS A 196 -11.89 25.55 -7.57
N GLU A 197 -11.26 26.58 -8.13
CA GLU A 197 -10.27 26.39 -9.19
C GLU A 197 -9.01 25.66 -8.70
N LYS A 198 -8.51 26.00 -7.51
CA LYS A 198 -7.40 25.26 -6.91
C LYS A 198 -7.72 23.77 -6.74
N LEU A 199 -8.94 23.43 -6.34
CA LEU A 199 -9.39 22.04 -6.22
C LEU A 199 -9.44 21.35 -7.58
N LYS A 200 -9.97 21.99 -8.64
CA LYS A 200 -9.97 21.41 -9.99
C LYS A 200 -8.55 21.09 -10.48
N VAL A 201 -7.65 22.07 -10.35
CA VAL A 201 -6.23 21.89 -10.75
C VAL A 201 -5.58 20.77 -9.94
N LEU A 202 -5.84 20.71 -8.64
CA LEU A 202 -5.34 19.63 -7.78
C LEU A 202 -5.89 18.27 -8.23
N SER A 203 -7.19 18.14 -8.46
CA SER A 203 -7.82 16.88 -8.90
C SER A 203 -7.23 16.35 -10.20
N VAL A 204 -6.93 17.23 -11.16
CA VAL A 204 -6.25 16.83 -12.41
C VAL A 204 -4.85 16.29 -12.14
N LYS A 205 -4.07 16.93 -11.26
CA LYS A 205 -2.73 16.45 -10.88
C LYS A 205 -2.80 15.11 -10.13
N VAL A 206 -3.77 14.96 -9.24
CA VAL A 206 -4.02 13.70 -8.53
C VAL A 206 -4.33 12.59 -9.52
N PHE A 207 -5.21 12.84 -10.50
CA PHE A 207 -5.51 11.88 -11.56
C PHE A 207 -4.26 11.47 -12.33
N TYR A 208 -3.41 12.42 -12.71
CA TYR A 208 -2.15 12.11 -13.40
C TYR A 208 -1.20 11.28 -12.53
N THR A 209 -1.02 11.63 -11.25
CA THR A 209 -0.21 10.81 -10.32
C THR A 209 -0.78 9.40 -10.20
N TYR A 210 -2.10 9.30 -10.07
CA TYR A 210 -2.77 8.01 -9.95
C TYR A 210 -2.54 7.11 -11.17
N VAL A 211 -2.82 7.62 -12.37
CA VAL A 211 -2.75 6.83 -13.61
C VAL A 211 -1.32 6.55 -14.07
N PHE A 212 -0.40 7.52 -13.95
CA PHE A 212 0.95 7.40 -14.51
C PHE A 212 2.02 6.99 -13.50
N VAL A 213 1.72 7.00 -12.20
CA VAL A 213 2.68 6.60 -11.16
C VAL A 213 2.15 5.42 -10.37
N LEU A 214 0.96 5.53 -9.78
CA LEU A 214 0.44 4.48 -8.90
C LEU A 214 0.04 3.20 -9.63
N LEU A 215 -0.72 3.30 -10.73
CA LEU A 215 -1.13 2.12 -11.50
C LEU A 215 0.05 1.31 -12.05
N PRO A 216 1.09 1.92 -12.68
CA PRO A 216 2.24 1.16 -13.15
C PRO A 216 3.01 0.48 -12.03
N LEU A 217 3.22 1.15 -10.88
CA LEU A 217 3.91 0.55 -9.75
C LEU A 217 3.17 -0.68 -9.21
N LEU A 218 1.85 -0.61 -9.08
CA LEU A 218 1.05 -1.77 -8.65
C LEU A 218 1.03 -2.89 -9.67
N ALA A 219 0.96 -2.58 -10.97
CA ALA A 219 1.00 -3.59 -12.02
C ALA A 219 2.34 -4.34 -12.00
N ILE A 220 3.45 -3.62 -11.81
CA ILE A 220 4.78 -4.23 -11.64
C ILE A 220 4.83 -5.09 -10.38
N SER A 221 4.30 -4.59 -9.25
CA SER A 221 4.26 -5.36 -8.00
C SER A 221 3.51 -6.68 -8.16
N ALA A 222 2.28 -6.63 -8.69
CA ALA A 222 1.46 -7.81 -8.88
C ALA A 222 2.09 -8.83 -9.84
N PHE A 223 2.81 -8.37 -10.86
CA PHE A 223 3.58 -9.24 -11.75
C PHE A 223 4.73 -9.91 -11.00
N ILE A 224 5.52 -9.15 -10.25
CA ILE A 224 6.63 -9.71 -9.46
C ILE A 224 6.09 -10.71 -8.42
N GLU A 225 4.98 -10.39 -7.75
CA GLU A 225 4.40 -11.22 -6.71
C GLU A 225 3.80 -12.54 -7.23
N SER A 226 3.17 -12.50 -8.40
CA SER A 226 2.56 -13.70 -8.99
C SER A 226 3.55 -14.57 -9.75
N VAL A 227 4.62 -13.99 -10.31
CA VAL A 227 5.56 -14.74 -11.17
C VAL A 227 6.90 -14.97 -10.50
N ILE A 228 7.51 -13.93 -9.93
CA ILE A 228 8.92 -13.98 -9.48
C ILE A 228 9.02 -14.45 -8.03
N THR A 229 8.21 -13.89 -7.12
CA THR A 229 8.25 -14.27 -5.69
C THR A 229 8.10 -15.78 -5.46
N PRO A 230 7.19 -16.51 -6.16
CA PRO A 230 7.07 -17.96 -5.98
C PRO A 230 8.26 -18.76 -6.52
N MET A 231 9.08 -18.18 -7.42
CA MET A 231 10.32 -18.81 -7.90
C MET A 231 11.50 -18.62 -6.93
N LEU A 232 11.39 -17.67 -5.99
CA LEU A 232 12.45 -17.31 -5.06
C LEU A 232 12.31 -17.99 -3.69
N LEU A 233 11.07 -18.31 -3.29
CA LEU A 233 10.73 -19.02 -2.06
C LEU A 233 10.80 -20.54 -2.28
#